data_AF-A0A2K4FZ63-F1
#
_entry.id   AF-A0A2K4FZ63-F1
#
_cell.length_a   1.000
_cell.length_b   1.000
_cell.length_c   1.000
_cell.angle_alpha   90.00
_cell.angle_beta   90.00
_cell.angle_gamma   90.00
#
_symmetry.space_group_name_H-M   'P 1'
#
loop_
_entity.id
_entity.type
_entity.pdbx_description
1 polymer ?
#
loop_
_entity_poly.entity_id
_entity_poly.type
_entity_poly.pdbx_seq_one_letter_code
_entity_poly.pdbx_strand_id
1 'polypeptide(L)'
;LSLNGAVVEGRTATSNALVFTVSVAANGDVTLDQLRAVVHPDTTDPDDATSLTSDDLVTLTATTTDGDGDSVQATLNIGQNLVFEDDGPSINTTGEEPTLTVDETVLAINDTKSFA
;
A
#
# COMPACT_ATOMS: atom_id res chain seq x y z
N LEU A 1 -13.59 -7.59 -8.70
CA LEU A 1 -13.35 -6.30 -9.41
C LEU A 1 -14.59 -5.98 -10.21
N SER A 2 -14.92 -4.70 -10.35
CA SER A 2 -16.00 -4.24 -11.22
C SER A 2 -15.53 -3.08 -12.08
N LEU A 3 -16.01 -3.00 -13.32
CA LEU A 3 -15.77 -1.86 -14.20
C LEU A 3 -16.95 -0.89 -14.09
N ASN A 4 -16.67 0.35 -13.71
CA ASN A 4 -17.64 1.44 -13.60
C ASN A 4 -17.26 2.54 -14.60
N GLY A 5 -17.75 2.43 -15.84
CA GLY A 5 -17.31 3.28 -16.95
C GLY A 5 -15.87 2.94 -17.36
N ALA A 6 -14.96 3.89 -17.18
CA ALA A 6 -13.53 3.74 -17.46
C ALA A 6 -12.70 3.45 -16.18
N VAL A 7 -13.35 3.31 -15.02
CA VAL A 7 -12.69 3.11 -13.73
C VAL A 7 -12.87 1.66 -13.28
N VAL A 8 -11.77 0.99 -12.95
CA VAL A 8 -11.79 -0.32 -12.30
C VAL A 8 -11.92 -0.11 -10.80
N GLU A 9 -12.85 -0.81 -10.18
CA GLU A 9 -13.11 -0.74 -8.75
C GLU A 9 -12.76 -2.08 -8.07
N GLY A 10 -11.89 -2.01 -7.07
CA GLY A 10 -11.68 -3.06 -6.10
C GLY A 10 -12.74 -2.97 -5.01
N ARG A 11 -13.51 -4.03 -4.78
CA ARG A 11 -14.58 -4.05 -3.77
C ARG A 11 -14.50 -5.28 -2.88
N THR A 12 -14.92 -5.16 -1.63
CA THR A 12 -15.04 -6.30 -0.71
C THR A 12 -16.10 -7.27 -1.23
N ALA A 13 -15.83 -8.58 -1.12
CA ALA A 13 -16.74 -9.60 -1.65
C ALA A 13 -18.11 -9.61 -0.96
N THR A 14 -18.15 -9.37 0.36
CA THR A 14 -19.37 -9.53 1.17
C THR A 14 -20.19 -8.24 1.29
N SER A 15 -19.54 -7.11 1.54
CA SER A 15 -20.22 -5.82 1.80
C SER A 15 -20.23 -4.88 0.60
N ASN A 16 -19.58 -5.26 -0.50
CA ASN A 16 -19.47 -4.45 -1.72
C ASN A 16 -18.87 -3.04 -1.48
N ALA A 17 -18.05 -2.90 -0.42
CA ALA A 17 -17.42 -1.65 -0.05
C ALA A 17 -16.22 -1.36 -0.96
N LEU A 18 -16.07 -0.12 -1.41
CA LEU A 18 -15.02 0.32 -2.33
C LEU A 18 -13.64 0.36 -1.65
N VAL A 19 -12.70 -0.48 -2.05
CA VAL A 19 -11.36 -0.57 -1.45
C VAL A 19 -10.36 0.32 -2.18
N PHE A 20 -10.33 0.24 -3.52
CA PHE A 20 -9.46 1.05 -4.35
C PHE A 20 -10.11 1.31 -5.71
N THR A 21 -9.63 2.32 -6.44
CA THR A 21 -9.99 2.58 -7.83
C THR A 21 -8.75 2.71 -8.71
N VAL A 22 -8.83 2.21 -9.93
CA VAL A 22 -7.81 2.38 -10.98
C VAL A 22 -8.46 3.09 -12.15
N SER A 23 -7.86 4.16 -12.63
CA SER A 23 -8.33 4.91 -13.80
C SER A 23 -7.18 5.24 -14.72
N VAL A 24 -7.47 5.42 -16.01
CA VAL A 24 -6.49 5.85 -17.01
C VAL A 24 -6.94 7.14 -17.67
N ALA A 25 -6.05 8.12 -17.72
CA ALA A 25 -6.26 9.38 -18.41
C ALA A 25 -5.99 9.25 -19.92
N ALA A 26 -6.46 10.20 -20.73
CA ALA A 26 -6.31 10.14 -22.19
C ALA A 26 -4.85 10.17 -22.67
N ASN A 27 -3.92 10.66 -21.85
CA ASN A 27 -2.48 10.64 -22.11
C ASN A 27 -1.80 9.32 -21.69
N GLY A 28 -2.55 8.36 -21.14
CA GLY A 28 -2.05 7.07 -20.68
C GLY A 28 -1.64 7.02 -19.21
N ASP A 29 -1.75 8.11 -18.46
CA ASP A 29 -1.42 8.11 -17.03
C ASP A 29 -2.42 7.23 -16.26
N VAL A 30 -1.89 6.30 -15.46
CA VAL A 30 -2.67 5.42 -14.61
C VAL A 30 -2.67 5.95 -13.18
N THR A 31 -3.85 6.16 -12.62
CA THR A 31 -4.04 6.58 -11.23
C THR A 31 -4.64 5.44 -10.44
N LEU A 32 -4.00 5.07 -9.32
CA LEU A 32 -4.52 4.18 -8.30
C LEU A 32 -4.86 5.00 -7.05
N ASP A 33 -6.12 4.99 -6.63
CA ASP A 33 -6.54 5.55 -5.36
C ASP A 33 -6.91 4.42 -4.39
N GLN A 34 -6.24 4.35 -3.24
CA GLN A 34 -6.57 3.42 -2.17
C GLN A 34 -7.45 4.12 -1.11
N LEU A 35 -8.66 3.62 -0.91
CA LEU A 35 -9.64 4.18 0.03
C LEU A 35 -9.70 3.43 1.36
N ARG A 36 -9.23 2.17 1.38
CA ARG A 36 -9.27 1.29 2.55
C ARG A 36 -7.99 0.45 2.63
N ALA A 37 -7.65 0.00 3.84
CA ALA A 37 -6.55 -0.94 4.05
C ALA A 37 -6.80 -2.24 3.26
N VAL A 38 -5.72 -2.78 2.71
CA VAL A 38 -5.67 -4.11 2.09
C VAL A 38 -5.05 -5.06 3.11
N VAL A 39 -5.39 -6.35 3.03
CA VAL A 39 -4.82 -7.37 3.93
C VAL A 39 -3.56 -7.94 3.30
N HIS A 40 -2.53 -8.04 4.12
CA HIS A 40 -1.21 -8.52 3.76
C HIS A 40 -0.95 -9.94 4.31
N PRO A 41 -0.15 -10.77 3.60
CA PRO A 41 0.04 -12.17 3.94
C PRO A 41 0.86 -12.43 5.22
N ASP A 42 1.87 -11.62 5.54
CA ASP A 42 2.79 -11.80 6.66
C ASP A 42 2.66 -10.67 7.69
N THR A 43 1.97 -10.94 8.80
CA THR A 43 1.78 -9.99 9.89
C THR A 43 3.06 -9.70 10.71
N THR A 44 4.16 -10.38 10.42
CA THR A 44 5.44 -10.21 11.12
C THR A 44 6.49 -9.48 10.29
N ASP A 45 6.23 -9.29 9.00
CA ASP A 45 7.07 -8.48 8.12
C ASP A 45 6.59 -7.02 8.18
N PRO A 46 7.42 -6.08 8.66
CA PRO A 46 7.08 -4.67 8.65
C PRO A 46 7.24 -4.00 7.27
N ASP A 47 7.60 -4.72 6.22
CA ASP A 47 7.63 -4.22 4.82
C ASP A 47 7.01 -5.31 3.92
N ASP A 48 5.68 -5.48 4.03
CA ASP A 48 4.94 -6.51 3.30
C ASP A 48 4.21 -5.93 2.09
N ALA A 49 4.13 -6.73 1.02
CA ALA A 49 3.60 -6.33 -0.27
C ALA A 49 2.51 -7.29 -0.75
N THR A 50 1.45 -6.74 -1.34
CA THR A 50 0.42 -7.54 -2.02
C THR A 50 -0.03 -6.90 -3.33
N SER A 51 -0.44 -7.71 -4.31
CA SER A 51 -0.83 -7.25 -5.65
C SER A 51 -2.04 -8.03 -6.20
N LEU A 52 -2.51 -7.64 -7.39
CA LEU A 52 -3.56 -8.36 -8.11
C LEU A 52 -2.99 -9.57 -8.85
N THR A 53 -2.72 -10.65 -8.11
CA THR A 53 -1.94 -11.83 -8.54
C THR A 53 -2.51 -12.65 -9.70
N SER A 54 -3.77 -12.45 -10.07
CA SER A 54 -4.36 -13.14 -11.22
C SER A 54 -4.09 -12.35 -12.49
N ASP A 55 -3.74 -13.06 -13.56
CA ASP A 55 -3.50 -12.46 -14.86
C ASP A 55 -4.75 -11.75 -15.39
N ASP A 56 -4.51 -10.68 -16.14
CA ASP A 56 -5.50 -9.91 -16.89
C ASP A 56 -6.67 -9.33 -16.07
N LEU A 57 -6.49 -9.20 -14.75
CA LEU A 57 -7.47 -8.53 -13.88
C LEU A 57 -7.61 -7.03 -14.20
N VAL A 58 -6.51 -6.40 -14.62
CA VAL A 58 -6.48 -4.99 -15.03
C VAL A 58 -5.58 -4.88 -16.27
N THR A 59 -6.17 -4.58 -17.41
CA THR A 59 -5.46 -4.45 -18.69
C THR A 59 -5.68 -3.08 -19.30
N LEU A 60 -4.63 -2.51 -19.90
CA LEU A 60 -4.70 -1.32 -20.72
C LEU A 60 -4.67 -1.71 -22.21
N THR A 61 -5.66 -1.28 -22.97
CA THR A 61 -5.71 -1.48 -24.43
C THR A 61 -5.58 -0.14 -25.14
N ALA A 62 -4.49 0.03 -25.89
CA ALA A 62 -4.29 1.17 -26.77
C ALA A 62 -4.79 0.81 -28.19
N THR A 63 -5.57 1.69 -28.79
CA THR A 63 -6.02 1.58 -30.19
C THR A 63 -5.39 2.71 -30.99
N THR A 64 -4.73 2.37 -32.09
CA THR A 64 -4.19 3.35 -33.04
C THR A 64 -4.93 3.21 -34.35
N THR A 65 -5.39 4.32 -34.93
CA THR A 65 -6.11 4.37 -36.21
C THR A 65 -5.33 5.26 -37.17
N ASP A 66 -5.09 4.79 -38.40
CA ASP A 66 -4.42 5.57 -39.45
C ASP A 66 -5.40 6.43 -40.28
N GLY A 67 -4.88 7.12 -41.29
CA GLY A 67 -5.61 8.13 -42.03
C GLY A 67 -6.73 7.59 -42.93
N ASP A 68 -6.66 6.32 -43.32
CA ASP A 68 -7.68 5.61 -44.08
C ASP A 68 -8.64 4.80 -43.20
N GLY A 69 -8.42 4.78 -41.88
CA GLY A 69 -9.36 4.29 -40.88
C GLY A 69 -9.08 2.87 -40.41
N ASP A 70 -7.97 2.27 -40.83
CA ASP A 70 -7.53 0.97 -40.32
C ASP A 70 -7.05 1.14 -38.89
N SER A 71 -7.44 0.20 -38.02
CA SER A 71 -7.14 0.26 -36.58
C SER A 71 -6.39 -0.97 -36.10
N VAL A 72 -5.37 -0.75 -35.28
CA VAL A 72 -4.60 -1.79 -34.60
C VAL A 72 -4.66 -1.57 -33.10
N GLN A 73 -4.72 -2.68 -32.34
CA GLN A 73 -4.77 -2.66 -30.89
C GLN A 73 -3.53 -3.33 -30.28
N ALA A 74 -3.11 -2.84 -29.12
CA ALA A 74 -2.11 -3.47 -28.26
C ALA A 74 -2.64 -3.49 -26.82
N THR A 75 -2.52 -4.63 -26.15
CA THR A 75 -2.99 -4.82 -24.77
C THR A 75 -1.81 -5.11 -23.85
N LEU A 76 -1.80 -4.48 -22.68
CA LEU A 76 -0.81 -4.66 -21.63
C LEU A 76 -1.52 -4.98 -20.31
N ASN A 77 -1.14 -6.07 -19.65
CA ASN A 77 -1.57 -6.34 -18.27
C ASN A 77 -0.78 -5.43 -17.32
N ILE A 78 -1.50 -4.70 -16.48
CA ILE A 78 -0.92 -3.79 -15.47
C ILE A 78 -1.29 -4.19 -14.04
N GLY A 79 -2.07 -5.25 -13.84
CA GLY A 79 -2.54 -5.66 -12.51
C GLY A 79 -1.40 -5.94 -11.53
N GLN A 80 -0.30 -6.51 -12.03
CA GLN A 80 0.89 -6.81 -11.25
C GLN A 80 1.79 -5.60 -10.99
N ASN A 81 1.55 -4.48 -11.69
CA ASN A 81 2.21 -3.21 -11.41
C ASN A 81 1.51 -2.42 -10.29
N LEU A 82 0.32 -2.83 -9.88
CA LEU A 82 -0.44 -2.23 -8.78
C LEU A 82 -0.10 -2.99 -7.49
N VAL A 83 0.91 -2.50 -6.77
CA VAL A 83 1.40 -3.07 -5.51
C VAL A 83 0.88 -2.22 -4.34
N PHE A 84 0.35 -2.89 -3.33
CA PHE A 84 -0.10 -2.31 -2.07
C PHE A 84 0.92 -2.68 -1.00
N GLU A 85 1.64 -1.69 -0.49
CA GLU A 85 2.66 -1.87 0.56
C GLU A 85 2.03 -1.67 1.95
N ASP A 86 2.53 -2.40 2.95
CA ASP A 86 2.24 -2.23 4.37
C ASP A 86 3.55 -2.00 5.15
N ASP A 87 3.78 -0.74 5.49
CA ASP A 87 4.92 -0.32 6.30
C ASP A 87 4.58 -0.37 7.81
N GLY A 88 5.30 -1.21 8.53
CA GLY A 88 5.26 -1.32 9.99
C GLY A 88 6.09 -0.25 10.69
N PRO A 89 5.70 0.15 11.92
CA PRO A 89 6.48 1.12 12.69
C PRO A 89 7.83 0.53 13.12
N SER A 90 8.91 1.30 12.96
CA SER A 90 10.24 0.95 13.51
C SER A 90 10.74 2.03 14.47
N ILE A 91 11.41 1.60 15.54
CA ILE A 91 12.12 2.50 16.47
C ILE A 91 13.56 2.02 16.62
N ASN A 92 14.51 2.93 16.42
CA ASN A 92 15.92 2.70 16.68
C ASN A 92 16.35 3.59 17.84
N THR A 93 16.70 2.99 18.98
CA THR A 93 17.26 3.74 20.11
C THR A 93 18.78 3.78 20.01
N THR A 94 19.35 4.97 19.96
CA THR A 94 20.81 5.14 20.08
C THR A 94 21.13 5.60 21.50
N GLY A 95 21.67 4.70 22.33
CA GLY A 95 22.07 5.01 23.71
C GLY A 95 22.17 3.77 24.60
N GLU A 96 22.80 3.92 25.76
CA GLU A 96 22.73 2.93 26.84
C GLU A 96 21.40 3.14 27.58
N GLU A 97 20.66 2.06 27.83
CA GLU A 97 19.39 2.13 28.55
C GLU A 97 19.64 2.71 29.95
N PRO A 98 19.06 3.86 30.31
CA PRO A 98 19.36 4.52 31.58
C PRO A 98 18.87 3.68 32.76
N THR A 99 19.79 3.13 33.54
CA THR A 99 19.48 2.40 34.77
C THR A 99 19.45 3.34 35.98
N LEU A 100 18.38 3.30 36.77
CA LEU A 100 18.30 3.92 38.09
C LEU A 100 18.50 2.83 39.15
N THR A 101 19.63 2.86 39.87
CA THR A 101 19.82 2.04 41.06
C THR A 101 19.50 2.89 42.28
N VAL A 102 18.66 2.38 43.18
CA VAL A 102 18.31 3.05 44.43
C VAL A 102 18.99 2.31 45.59
N ASP A 103 19.69 3.05 46.45
CA ASP A 103 20.25 2.53 47.71
C ASP A 103 19.44 3.01 48.91
N GLU A 104 18.76 2.08 49.58
CA GLU A 104 17.89 2.36 50.73
C GLU A 104 18.67 2.52 52.05
N THR A 105 20.01 2.50 52.03
CA THR A 105 20.84 2.70 53.23
C THR A 105 20.57 4.05 53.92
N VAL A 106 20.09 5.06 53.18
CA VAL A 106 19.73 6.39 53.72
C VAL A 106 18.34 6.83 53.22
N LEU A 107 17.33 6.71 54.09
CA LEU A 107 15.90 6.85 53.77
C LEU A 107 15.37 8.31 53.61
N ALA A 108 16.21 9.27 53.22
CA ALA A 108 15.80 10.69 53.15
C ALA A 108 16.28 11.43 51.88
N ILE A 109 16.90 10.72 50.93
CA ILE A 109 17.40 11.29 49.68
C ILE A 109 16.75 10.56 48.52
N ASN A 110 16.15 11.33 47.60
CA ASN A 110 15.58 10.77 46.37
C ASN A 110 16.71 10.60 45.34
N ASP A 111 16.91 9.37 44.87
CA ASP A 111 17.67 9.16 43.64
C ASP A 111 16.85 9.66 42.44
N THR A 112 17.49 10.42 41.55
CA THR A 112 16.85 10.98 40.35
C THR A 112 17.77 10.82 39.15
N LYS A 113 17.22 10.34 38.03
CA LYS A 113 17.87 10.32 36.71
C LYS A 113 16.96 10.99 35.68
N SER A 114 17.57 11.69 34.72
CA SER A 114 16.87 12.29 33.60
C SER A 114 16.91 11.34 32.41
N PHE A 115 15.75 11.14 31.78
CA PHE A 115 15.54 10.34 30.59
C PHE A 115 15.20 11.30 29.45
N ALA A 116 16.22 11.94 28.89
CA ALA A 116 16.08 12.90 27.80
C ALA A 116 17.08 12.57 26.70
#